data_AF-A0A1X0AWW2-F1
#
_entry.id   AF-A0A1X0AWW2-F1
#
_cell.length_a   1.000
_cell.length_b   1.000
_cell.length_c   1.000
_cell.angle_alpha   90.00
_cell.angle_beta   90.00
_cell.angle_gamma   90.00
#
_symmetry.space_group_name_H-M   'P 1'
#
loop_
_entity.id
_entity.type
_entity.pdbx_description
1 polymer ?
#
loop_
_entity_poly.entity_id
_entity_poly.type
_entity_poly.pdbx_seq_one_letter_code
_entity_poly.pdbx_strand_id
1 'polypeptide(L)'
;MTEEITAYVVPALVAVLAAAGTTIGIQFRDVDAYERRRGFWQWLLVLLAALATLGATNSASGAGSLLEASLLSVLAMAAVILGHVMWRRRVPDAEPRTQRLAVAASALAVVVVAASVTFTYISGKGCRQAQPLVQSSRASSGLILPSFAANQGPTVGDFNEWAKVIDEQAKQVTSGKAAEHARRLGDLAGQIADAERTNDKGRHAMLGVQYYDELKGLLMTCPPPR
;
A
#
# COMPACT_ATOMS: atom_id res chain seq x y z
N MET A 1 -3.37 9.05 8.99
CA MET A 1 -3.66 8.20 10.17
C MET A 1 -3.71 6.71 9.83
N THR A 2 -4.49 6.25 8.84
CA THR A 2 -4.52 4.82 8.45
C THR A 2 -3.16 4.29 7.97
N GLU A 3 -2.38 5.09 7.23
CA GLU A 3 -1.05 4.69 6.75
C GLU A 3 -0.02 4.49 7.87
N GLU A 4 0.00 5.33 8.90
CA GLU A 4 0.91 5.18 10.05
C GLU A 4 0.57 3.95 10.90
N ILE A 5 -0.72 3.63 11.02
CA ILE A 5 -1.20 2.45 11.74
C ILE A 5 -0.74 1.18 11.01
N THR A 6 -0.94 1.09 9.70
CA THR A 6 -0.51 -0.09 8.93
C THR A 6 1.00 -0.20 8.83
N ALA A 7 1.73 0.92 8.74
CA ALA A 7 3.19 0.92 8.60
C ALA A 7 3.93 0.58 9.89
N TYR A 8 3.42 0.99 11.06
CA TYR A 8 4.17 0.83 12.32
C TYR A 8 3.43 0.02 13.38
N VAL A 9 2.12 0.23 13.53
CA VAL A 9 1.34 -0.43 14.59
C VAL A 9 1.11 -1.90 14.27
N VAL A 10 0.81 -2.24 13.02
CA VAL A 10 0.57 -3.64 12.61
C VAL A 10 1.82 -4.52 12.78
N PRO A 11 3.01 -4.16 12.26
CA PRO A 11 4.22 -4.95 12.50
C PRO A 11 4.59 -5.05 13.99
N ALA A 12 4.42 -3.97 14.75
CA ALA A 12 4.67 -3.98 16.20
C ALA A 12 3.70 -4.91 16.94
N LEU A 13 2.42 -4.87 16.61
CA LEU A 13 1.41 -5.77 17.19
C LEU A 13 1.72 -7.23 16.86
N VAL A 14 2.10 -7.53 15.61
CA VAL A 14 2.53 -8.87 15.21
C VAL A 14 3.77 -9.30 15.99
N ALA A 15 4.75 -8.41 16.19
CA ALA A 15 5.94 -8.70 16.99
C ALA A 15 5.59 -9.05 18.44
N VAL A 16 4.70 -8.27 19.08
CA VAL A 16 4.26 -8.51 20.46
C VAL A 16 3.51 -9.84 20.58
N LEU A 17 2.57 -10.11 19.67
CA LEU A 17 1.79 -11.36 19.68
C LEU A 17 2.69 -12.58 19.38
N ALA A 18 3.61 -12.46 18.42
CA ALA A 18 4.59 -13.50 18.12
C ALA A 18 5.54 -13.74 19.30
N ALA A 19 6.03 -12.69 19.95
CA ALA A 19 6.86 -12.82 21.15
C ALA A 19 6.09 -13.55 22.26
N ALA A 20 4.87 -13.12 22.56
CA ALA A 20 4.02 -13.78 23.56
C ALA A 20 3.80 -15.26 23.22
N GLY A 21 3.51 -15.60 21.97
CA GLY A 21 3.30 -16.99 21.53
C GLY A 21 4.54 -17.87 21.51
N THR A 22 5.74 -17.29 21.60
CA THR A 22 7.01 -18.01 21.41
C THR A 22 7.96 -17.95 22.60
N THR A 23 7.77 -17.04 23.56
CA THR A 23 8.68 -16.87 24.70
C THR A 23 8.03 -17.05 26.06
N ILE A 24 6.69 -17.12 26.15
CA ILE A 24 5.98 -17.30 27.42
C ILE A 24 6.49 -18.56 28.15
N GLY A 25 6.82 -18.44 29.43
CA GLY A 25 7.27 -19.56 30.27
C GLY A 25 8.73 -20.00 30.05
N ILE A 26 9.49 -19.34 29.17
CA ILE A 26 10.93 -19.59 29.01
C ILE A 26 11.70 -18.74 30.03
N GLN A 27 12.54 -19.38 30.86
CA GLN A 27 13.47 -18.69 31.75
C GLN A 27 14.86 -18.61 31.10
N PHE A 28 15.34 -17.38 30.82
CA PHE A 28 16.63 -17.15 30.16
C PHE A 28 17.81 -16.95 31.13
N ARG A 29 17.54 -16.92 32.43
CA ARG A 29 18.50 -16.46 33.45
C ARG A 29 19.67 -17.43 33.64
N ASP A 30 19.42 -18.74 33.61
CA ASP A 30 20.41 -19.77 33.98
C ASP A 30 20.50 -20.92 32.94
N VAL A 31 20.46 -20.58 31.65
CA VAL A 31 20.49 -21.57 30.55
C VAL A 31 21.86 -21.69 29.89
N ASP A 32 22.23 -22.95 29.59
CA ASP A 32 23.43 -23.33 28.84
C ASP A 32 23.53 -22.62 27.48
N ALA A 33 24.74 -22.54 26.93
CA ALA A 33 25.02 -21.89 25.66
C ALA A 33 24.14 -22.41 24.50
N TYR A 34 23.79 -23.70 24.53
CA TYR A 34 22.90 -24.32 23.54
C TYR A 34 21.48 -23.74 23.59
N GLU A 35 20.88 -23.57 24.78
CA GLU A 35 19.54 -23.01 24.93
C GLU A 35 19.49 -21.50 24.66
N ARG A 36 20.57 -20.75 24.95
CA ARG A 36 20.69 -19.34 24.52
C ARG A 36 20.65 -19.18 23.01
N ARG A 37 21.43 -19.99 22.26
CA ARG A 37 21.43 -19.95 20.79
C ARG A 37 20.03 -20.23 20.22
N ARG A 38 19.34 -21.15 20.87
CA ARG A 38 17.96 -21.54 20.59
C ARG A 38 16.96 -20.39 20.85
N GLY A 39 17.10 -19.67 21.96
CA GLY A 39 16.33 -18.47 22.26
C GLY A 39 16.57 -17.33 21.27
N PHE A 40 17.83 -17.15 20.83
CA PHE A 40 18.18 -16.19 19.79
C PHE A 40 17.41 -16.46 18.48
N TRP A 41 17.31 -17.72 18.05
CA TRP A 41 16.52 -18.09 16.86
C TRP A 41 15.03 -17.75 16.99
N GLN A 42 14.43 -17.87 18.18
CA GLN A 42 13.03 -17.46 18.38
C GLN A 42 12.84 -15.96 18.22
N TRP A 43 13.72 -15.16 18.82
CA TRP A 43 13.67 -13.70 18.66
C TRP A 43 13.95 -13.28 17.21
N LEU A 44 14.81 -14.00 16.50
CA LEU A 44 15.01 -13.77 15.07
C LEU A 44 13.75 -14.07 14.26
N LEU A 45 12.99 -15.12 14.59
CA LEU A 45 11.71 -15.41 13.95
C LEU A 45 10.64 -14.35 14.25
N VAL A 46 10.61 -13.80 15.46
CA VAL A 46 9.74 -12.67 15.81
C VAL A 46 10.09 -11.43 14.97
N LEU A 47 11.37 -11.10 14.87
CA LEU A 47 11.86 -9.99 14.03
C LEU A 47 11.51 -10.21 12.55
N LEU A 48 11.72 -11.44 12.05
CA LEU A 48 11.41 -11.80 10.68
C LEU A 48 9.91 -11.71 10.40
N ALA A 49 9.05 -12.13 11.34
CA ALA A 49 7.61 -11.97 11.23
C ALA A 49 7.21 -10.49 11.13
N ALA A 50 7.80 -9.63 11.97
CA ALA A 50 7.53 -8.19 11.95
C ALA A 50 7.98 -7.52 10.64
N LEU A 51 9.21 -7.78 10.20
CA LEU A 51 9.77 -7.22 8.96
C LEU A 51 9.04 -7.73 7.72
N ALA A 52 8.69 -9.02 7.67
CA ALA A 52 7.91 -9.58 6.58
C ALA A 52 6.49 -9.03 6.56
N THR A 53 5.88 -8.78 7.72
CA THR A 53 4.56 -8.11 7.81
C THR A 53 4.65 -6.69 7.27
N LEU A 54 5.65 -5.92 7.68
CA LEU A 54 5.92 -4.57 7.18
C LEU A 54 6.05 -4.58 5.65
N GLY A 55 6.88 -5.48 5.12
CA GLY A 55 7.07 -5.65 3.68
C GLY A 55 5.77 -6.03 2.97
N ALA A 56 5.02 -6.99 3.52
CA ALA A 56 3.75 -7.43 2.94
C ALA A 56 2.71 -6.31 2.89
N THR A 57 2.56 -5.53 3.97
CA THR A 57 1.64 -4.39 4.00
C THR A 57 2.08 -3.29 3.04
N ASN A 58 3.38 -3.03 2.92
CA ASN A 58 3.91 -2.03 1.98
C ASN A 58 3.66 -2.48 0.53
N SER A 59 3.96 -3.74 0.19
CA SER A 59 3.69 -4.31 -1.14
C SER A 59 2.19 -4.38 -1.47
N ALA A 60 1.31 -4.46 -0.46
CA ALA A 60 -0.14 -4.41 -0.67
C ALA A 60 -0.70 -2.98 -0.83
N SER A 61 0.06 -1.97 -0.43
CA SER A 61 -0.36 -0.57 -0.44
C SER A 61 -0.21 0.08 -1.82
N GLY A 62 -0.99 1.14 -2.06
CA GLY A 62 -0.89 1.96 -3.28
C GLY A 62 -0.92 1.13 -4.58
N ALA A 63 0.08 1.33 -5.43
CA ALA A 63 0.27 0.64 -6.72
C ALA A 63 0.95 -0.75 -6.63
N GLY A 64 1.12 -1.30 -5.43
CA GLY A 64 1.98 -2.46 -5.17
C GLY A 64 1.51 -3.81 -5.75
N SER A 65 2.40 -4.80 -5.63
CA SER A 65 2.26 -6.15 -6.22
C SER A 65 1.57 -7.13 -5.28
N LEU A 66 0.47 -7.75 -5.74
CA LEU A 66 -0.22 -8.83 -5.02
C LEU A 66 0.71 -10.02 -4.78
N LEU A 67 1.58 -10.33 -5.75
CA LEU A 67 2.49 -11.48 -5.67
C LEU A 67 3.52 -11.28 -4.55
N GLU A 68 4.14 -10.10 -4.47
CA GLU A 68 5.08 -9.80 -3.38
C GLU A 68 4.39 -9.76 -2.02
N ALA A 69 3.22 -9.10 -1.94
CA ALA A 69 2.43 -9.03 -0.71
C ALA A 69 2.06 -10.43 -0.20
N SER A 70 1.63 -11.33 -1.09
CA SER A 70 1.28 -12.70 -0.74
C SER A 70 2.50 -13.51 -0.27
N LEU A 71 3.62 -13.48 -0.98
CA LEU A 71 4.84 -14.19 -0.58
C LEU A 71 5.34 -13.73 0.79
N LEU A 72 5.39 -12.42 1.03
CA LEU A 72 5.83 -11.86 2.30
C LEU A 72 4.85 -12.18 3.44
N SER A 73 3.54 -12.19 3.17
CA SER A 73 2.54 -12.59 4.17
C SER A 73 2.71 -14.07 4.56
N VAL A 74 2.95 -14.97 3.60
CA VAL A 74 3.22 -16.38 3.86
C VAL A 74 4.48 -16.56 4.69
N LEU A 75 5.54 -15.82 4.37
CA LEU A 75 6.79 -15.83 5.12
C LEU A 75 6.60 -15.34 6.56
N ALA A 76 5.83 -14.27 6.77
CA ALA A 76 5.49 -13.78 8.11
C ALA A 76 4.71 -14.82 8.92
N MET A 77 3.67 -15.43 8.33
CA MET A 77 2.87 -16.47 8.98
C MET A 77 3.71 -17.71 9.30
N ALA A 78 4.58 -18.15 8.37
CA ALA A 78 5.49 -19.26 8.58
C ALA A 78 6.45 -19.01 9.75
N ALA A 79 6.97 -17.79 9.89
CA ALA A 79 7.84 -17.43 11.00
C ALA A 79 7.14 -17.54 12.36
N VAL A 80 5.89 -17.07 12.46
CA VAL A 80 5.07 -17.21 13.67
C VAL A 80 4.80 -18.67 14.00
N ILE A 81 4.40 -19.47 13.00
CA ILE A 81 4.08 -20.90 13.18
C ILE A 81 5.33 -21.68 13.61
N LEU A 82 6.46 -21.50 12.92
CA LEU A 82 7.72 -22.16 13.27
C LEU A 82 8.19 -21.75 14.66
N GLY A 83 8.08 -20.47 15.02
CA GLY A 83 8.39 -19.98 16.35
C GLY A 83 7.56 -20.68 17.42
N HIS A 84 6.26 -20.84 17.19
CA HIS A 84 5.35 -21.52 18.11
C HIS A 84 5.64 -23.03 18.22
N VAL A 85 5.94 -23.69 17.09
CA VAL A 85 6.34 -25.11 17.07
C VAL A 85 7.64 -25.31 17.86
N MET A 86 8.62 -24.41 17.71
CA MET A 86 9.86 -24.44 18.48
C MET A 86 9.62 -24.20 19.98
N TRP A 87 8.68 -23.30 20.32
CA TRP A 87 8.26 -23.08 21.71
C TRP A 87 7.64 -24.34 22.31
N ARG A 88 6.71 -24.99 21.60
CA ARG A 88 6.08 -26.24 22.03
C ARG A 88 7.07 -27.36 22.32
N ARG A 89 8.17 -27.42 21.57
CA ARG A 89 9.25 -28.39 21.79
C ARG A 89 10.11 -28.08 23.02
N ARG A 90 10.17 -26.82 23.48
CA ARG A 90 10.93 -26.43 24.67
C ARG A 90 10.13 -26.48 25.96
N VAL A 91 8.83 -26.26 25.88
CA VAL A 91 7.93 -26.26 27.05
C VAL A 91 6.85 -27.33 26.85
N PRO A 92 7.21 -28.63 26.84
CA PRO A 92 6.25 -29.71 26.62
C PRO A 92 5.20 -29.78 27.73
N ASP A 93 5.60 -29.52 28.98
CA ASP A 93 4.76 -29.57 30.18
C ASP A 93 4.25 -28.17 30.59
N ALA A 94 3.99 -27.30 29.61
CA ALA A 94 3.42 -25.98 29.88
C ALA A 94 2.07 -26.12 30.59
N GLU A 95 1.86 -25.30 31.63
CA GLU A 95 0.56 -25.23 32.32
C GLU A 95 -0.58 -24.97 31.30
N PRO A 96 -1.76 -25.60 31.43
CA PRO A 96 -2.83 -25.50 30.42
C PRO A 96 -3.23 -24.06 30.08
N ARG A 97 -3.17 -23.15 31.07
CA ARG A 97 -3.44 -21.72 30.86
C ARG A 97 -2.40 -21.07 29.97
N THR A 98 -1.12 -21.29 30.26
CA THR A 98 0.05 -20.82 29.51
C THR A 98 0.00 -21.31 28.06
N GLN A 99 -0.32 -22.58 27.87
CA GLN A 99 -0.50 -23.16 26.54
C GLN A 99 -1.62 -22.49 25.74
N ARG A 100 -2.80 -22.28 26.34
CA ARG A 100 -3.92 -21.61 25.66
C ARG A 100 -3.57 -20.18 25.25
N LEU A 101 -2.89 -19.44 26.13
CA LEU A 101 -2.44 -18.08 25.84
C LEU A 101 -1.44 -18.05 24.68
N ALA A 102 -0.44 -18.94 24.68
CA ALA A 102 0.55 -18.99 23.62
C ALA A 102 -0.08 -19.35 22.26
N VAL A 103 -0.99 -20.34 22.23
CA VAL A 103 -1.73 -20.72 21.01
C VAL A 103 -2.61 -19.57 20.53
N ALA A 104 -3.36 -18.93 21.42
CA ALA A 104 -4.22 -17.80 21.07
C ALA A 104 -3.40 -16.62 20.52
N ALA A 105 -2.26 -16.29 21.14
CA ALA A 105 -1.38 -15.22 20.69
C ALA A 105 -0.80 -15.51 19.30
N SER A 106 -0.31 -16.73 19.05
CA SER A 106 0.21 -17.14 17.73
C SER A 106 -0.89 -17.15 16.67
N ALA A 107 -2.09 -17.65 16.99
CA ALA A 107 -3.23 -17.63 16.07
C ALA A 107 -3.65 -16.19 15.73
N LEU A 108 -3.74 -15.32 16.73
CA LEU A 108 -4.06 -13.90 16.55
C LEU A 108 -3.00 -13.19 15.70
N ALA A 109 -1.72 -13.46 15.89
CA ALA A 109 -0.66 -12.89 15.06
C ALA A 109 -0.86 -13.23 13.57
N VAL A 110 -1.14 -14.50 13.25
CA VAL A 110 -1.43 -14.95 11.87
C VAL A 110 -2.67 -14.24 11.31
N VAL A 111 -3.75 -14.15 12.10
CA VAL A 111 -4.98 -13.46 11.68
C VAL A 111 -4.71 -11.97 11.41
N VAL A 112 -3.94 -11.31 12.26
CA VAL A 112 -3.58 -9.88 12.09
C VAL A 112 -2.79 -9.67 10.80
N VAL A 113 -1.83 -10.55 10.46
CA VAL A 113 -1.09 -10.50 9.20
C VAL A 113 -2.02 -10.65 8.00
N ALA A 114 -2.87 -11.69 7.99
CA ALA A 114 -3.77 -11.94 6.87
C ALA A 114 -4.80 -10.81 6.68
N ALA A 115 -5.39 -10.33 7.78
CA ALA A 115 -6.38 -9.26 7.75
C ALA A 115 -5.76 -7.93 7.32
N SER A 116 -4.57 -7.59 7.80
CA SER A 116 -3.92 -6.31 7.47
C SER A 116 -3.52 -6.23 6.01
N VAL A 117 -2.91 -7.29 5.45
CA VAL A 117 -2.52 -7.37 4.05
C VAL A 117 -3.75 -7.32 3.15
N THR A 118 -4.79 -8.09 3.48
CA THR A 118 -6.04 -8.12 2.72
C THR A 118 -6.74 -6.76 2.73
N PHE A 119 -6.87 -6.15 3.91
CA PHE A 119 -7.50 -4.84 4.06
C PHE A 119 -6.72 -3.75 3.31
N THR A 120 -5.39 -3.76 3.42
CA THR A 120 -4.51 -2.81 2.72
C THR A 120 -4.64 -2.97 1.20
N TYR A 121 -4.64 -4.22 0.73
CA TYR A 121 -4.84 -4.51 -0.69
C TYR A 121 -6.18 -3.98 -1.19
N ILE A 122 -7.29 -4.30 -0.52
CA ILE A 122 -8.63 -3.84 -0.93
C ILE A 122 -8.71 -2.31 -0.91
N SER A 123 -8.18 -1.68 0.13
CA SER A 123 -8.19 -0.21 0.29
C SER A 123 -7.36 0.50 -0.78
N GLY A 124 -6.27 -0.11 -1.24
CA GLY A 124 -5.41 0.42 -2.31
C GLY A 124 -5.96 0.30 -3.73
N LYS A 125 -7.14 -0.30 -3.92
CA LYS A 125 -7.72 -0.57 -5.25
C LYS A 125 -7.82 0.68 -6.12
N GLY A 126 -8.30 1.80 -5.57
CA GLY A 126 -8.42 3.06 -6.29
C GLY A 126 -7.08 3.58 -6.81
N CYS A 127 -6.01 3.43 -6.03
CA CYS A 127 -4.68 3.87 -6.42
C CYS A 127 -4.05 3.00 -7.52
N ARG A 128 -4.29 1.67 -7.50
CA ARG A 128 -3.89 0.80 -8.61
C ARG A 128 -4.62 1.15 -9.90
N GLN A 129 -5.92 1.44 -9.81
CA GLN A 129 -6.72 1.86 -10.96
C GLN A 129 -6.29 3.24 -11.50
N ALA A 130 -5.83 4.15 -10.63
CA ALA A 130 -5.40 5.49 -11.01
C ALA A 130 -4.00 5.54 -11.65
N GLN A 131 -3.24 4.45 -11.62
CA GLN A 131 -1.86 4.43 -12.12
C GLN A 131 -1.74 4.77 -13.62
N PRO A 132 -2.57 4.24 -14.53
CA PRO A 132 -2.56 4.63 -15.95
C PRO A 132 -2.89 6.12 -16.13
N LEU A 133 -3.88 6.63 -15.39
CA LEU A 133 -4.27 8.05 -15.42
C LEU A 133 -3.12 8.98 -15.03
N VAL A 134 -2.38 8.62 -13.97
CA VAL A 134 -1.20 9.38 -13.53
C VAL A 134 -0.09 9.33 -14.58
N GLN A 135 0.15 8.16 -15.18
CA GLN A 135 1.16 8.01 -16.23
C GLN A 135 0.85 8.85 -17.47
N SER A 136 -0.39 8.76 -17.98
CA SER A 136 -0.85 9.57 -19.11
C SER A 136 -0.80 11.06 -18.77
N SER A 137 -1.29 11.47 -17.60
CA SER A 137 -1.23 12.89 -17.18
C SER A 137 0.20 13.45 -17.13
N ARG A 138 1.19 12.65 -16.73
CA ARG A 138 2.60 13.05 -16.72
C ARG A 138 3.18 13.14 -18.13
N ALA A 139 2.84 12.19 -19.01
CA ALA A 139 3.28 12.18 -20.40
C ALA A 139 2.70 13.36 -21.20
N SER A 140 1.50 13.82 -20.84
CA SER A 140 0.76 14.86 -21.55
C SER A 140 1.01 16.29 -21.05
N SER A 141 2.13 16.56 -20.37
CA SER A 141 2.44 17.90 -19.83
C SER A 141 2.34 19.04 -20.84
N GLY A 142 2.63 18.77 -22.13
CA GLY A 142 2.52 19.75 -23.22
C GLY A 142 1.09 20.03 -23.71
N LEU A 143 0.08 19.29 -23.23
CA LEU A 143 -1.35 19.45 -23.55
C LEU A 143 -2.16 20.02 -22.38
N ILE A 144 -1.51 20.26 -21.22
CA ILE A 144 -2.16 20.82 -20.03
C ILE A 144 -2.03 22.34 -19.99
N LEU A 145 -1.01 22.88 -20.67
CA LEU A 145 -0.76 24.32 -20.78
C LEU A 145 -1.05 24.81 -22.20
N PRO A 146 -1.55 26.05 -22.36
CA PRO A 146 -1.86 26.60 -23.68
C PRO A 146 -0.60 26.79 -24.52
N SER A 147 -0.71 26.55 -25.83
CA SER A 147 0.33 26.96 -26.77
C SER A 147 0.23 28.46 -27.08
N PHE A 148 1.36 29.16 -26.98
CA PHE A 148 1.45 30.58 -27.30
C PHE A 148 2.02 30.85 -28.69
N ALA A 149 2.60 29.85 -29.36
CA ALA A 149 3.20 30.00 -30.67
C ALA A 149 2.21 29.63 -31.80
N ALA A 150 2.09 30.48 -32.82
CA ALA A 150 1.25 30.19 -33.98
C ALA A 150 1.85 29.03 -34.79
N ASN A 151 1.02 28.01 -35.10
CA ASN A 151 1.40 26.80 -35.86
C ASN A 151 2.52 25.95 -35.24
N GLN A 152 2.81 26.14 -33.95
CA GLN A 152 3.74 25.30 -33.18
C GLN A 152 3.01 24.79 -31.93
N GLY A 153 2.85 23.48 -31.81
CA GLY A 153 2.18 22.84 -30.67
C GLY A 153 1.10 21.85 -31.10
N PRO A 154 0.43 21.22 -30.13
CA PRO A 154 -0.61 20.24 -30.39
C PRO A 154 -1.81 20.86 -31.12
N THR A 155 -2.43 20.09 -31.99
CA THR A 155 -3.63 20.46 -32.72
C THR A 155 -4.88 20.28 -31.84
N VAL A 156 -5.99 20.93 -32.21
CA VAL A 156 -7.30 20.70 -31.57
C VAL A 156 -7.68 19.21 -31.56
N GLY A 157 -7.28 18.45 -32.59
CA GLY A 157 -7.45 16.99 -32.63
C GLY A 157 -6.71 16.28 -31.51
N ASP A 158 -5.46 16.67 -31.25
CA ASP A 158 -4.62 16.11 -30.19
C ASP A 158 -5.21 16.37 -28.80
N PHE A 159 -5.76 17.57 -28.57
CA PHE A 159 -6.45 17.89 -27.31
C PHE A 159 -7.72 17.06 -27.12
N ASN A 160 -8.52 16.83 -28.18
CA ASN A 160 -9.72 15.99 -28.09
C ASN A 160 -9.38 14.52 -27.82
N GLU A 161 -8.35 13.99 -28.48
CA GLU A 161 -7.88 12.63 -28.25
C GLU A 161 -7.35 12.47 -26.83
N TRP A 162 -6.52 13.41 -26.37
CA TRP A 162 -6.02 13.44 -25.01
C TRP A 162 -7.14 13.50 -23.97
N ALA A 163 -8.10 14.41 -24.13
CA ALA A 163 -9.22 14.53 -23.20
C ALA A 163 -10.04 13.25 -23.11
N LYS A 164 -10.26 12.58 -24.25
CA LYS A 164 -10.91 11.27 -24.31
C LYS A 164 -10.12 10.21 -23.54
N VAL A 165 -8.79 10.12 -23.74
CA VAL A 165 -7.95 9.14 -23.04
C VAL A 165 -7.98 9.38 -21.53
N ILE A 166 -7.86 10.63 -21.08
CA ILE A 166 -7.90 10.99 -19.65
C ILE A 166 -9.28 10.66 -19.05
N ASP A 167 -10.38 10.98 -19.73
CA ASP A 167 -11.75 10.66 -19.29
C ASP A 167 -12.00 9.14 -19.21
N GLU A 168 -11.56 8.38 -20.22
CA GLU A 168 -11.68 6.91 -20.23
C GLU A 168 -10.90 6.28 -19.08
N GLN A 169 -9.67 6.75 -18.81
CA GLN A 169 -8.87 6.29 -17.68
C GLN A 169 -9.45 6.74 -16.34
N ALA A 170 -10.00 7.96 -16.25
CA ALA A 170 -10.67 8.46 -15.06
C ALA A 170 -11.88 7.59 -14.68
N LYS A 171 -12.68 7.16 -15.66
CA LYS A 171 -13.83 6.26 -15.45
C LYS A 171 -13.44 4.88 -14.96
N GLN A 172 -12.21 4.42 -15.21
CA GLN A 172 -11.71 3.14 -14.69
C GLN A 172 -11.40 3.20 -13.19
N VAL A 173 -11.24 4.39 -12.61
CA VAL A 173 -11.03 4.59 -11.18
C VAL A 173 -12.38 4.64 -10.47
N THR A 174 -12.72 3.56 -9.77
CA THR A 174 -14.07 3.37 -9.20
C THR A 174 -14.13 3.39 -7.68
N SER A 175 -12.99 3.55 -7.00
CA SER A 175 -12.91 3.36 -5.56
C SER A 175 -12.20 4.51 -4.83
N GLY A 176 -12.80 4.92 -3.71
CA GLY A 176 -12.22 5.85 -2.74
C GLY A 176 -12.04 7.28 -3.26
N LYS A 177 -11.27 8.08 -2.51
CA LYS A 177 -10.94 9.48 -2.86
C LYS A 177 -10.20 9.62 -4.19
N ALA A 178 -9.48 8.56 -4.61
CA ALA A 178 -8.84 8.51 -5.92
C ALA A 178 -9.86 8.65 -7.06
N ALA A 179 -11.06 8.08 -6.93
CA ALA A 179 -12.12 8.20 -7.93
C ALA A 179 -12.67 9.62 -8.06
N GLU A 180 -12.75 10.36 -6.95
CA GLU A 180 -13.20 11.76 -6.96
C GLU A 180 -12.20 12.65 -7.72
N HIS A 181 -10.91 12.53 -7.39
CA HIS A 181 -9.85 13.24 -8.11
C HIS A 181 -9.76 12.82 -9.57
N ALA A 182 -9.86 11.51 -9.86
CA ALA A 182 -9.82 11.01 -11.22
C ALA A 182 -10.96 11.57 -12.08
N ARG A 183 -12.20 11.58 -11.56
CA ARG A 183 -13.35 12.15 -12.27
C ARG A 183 -13.14 13.63 -12.56
N ARG A 184 -12.66 14.41 -11.58
CA ARG A 184 -12.34 15.83 -11.79
C ARG A 184 -11.26 16.03 -12.86
N LEU A 185 -10.24 15.19 -12.92
CA LEU A 185 -9.24 15.25 -13.98
C LEU A 185 -9.84 15.00 -15.38
N GLY A 186 -10.75 14.02 -15.50
CA GLY A 186 -11.51 13.80 -16.75
C GLY A 186 -12.33 15.02 -17.16
N ASP A 187 -13.09 15.59 -16.22
CA ASP A 187 -13.91 16.78 -16.46
C ASP A 187 -13.07 18.00 -16.86
N LEU A 188 -11.91 18.20 -16.22
CA LEU A 188 -10.98 19.29 -16.54
C LEU A 188 -10.32 19.09 -17.90
N ALA A 189 -9.99 17.86 -18.28
CA ALA A 189 -9.42 17.56 -19.59
C ALA A 189 -10.40 17.89 -20.73
N GLY A 190 -11.67 17.52 -20.57
CA GLY A 190 -12.74 17.92 -21.51
C GLY A 190 -12.87 19.44 -21.63
N GLN A 191 -12.83 20.15 -20.50
CA GLN A 191 -12.90 21.61 -20.50
C GLN A 191 -11.68 22.28 -21.15
N ILE A 192 -10.49 21.70 -21.02
CA ILE A 192 -9.27 22.19 -21.69
C ILE A 192 -9.39 22.01 -23.20
N ALA A 193 -9.85 20.85 -23.68
CA ALA A 193 -10.07 20.63 -25.11
C ALA A 193 -11.12 21.60 -25.70
N ASP A 194 -12.19 21.89 -24.95
CA ASP A 194 -13.19 22.89 -25.34
C ASP A 194 -12.63 24.32 -25.35
N ALA A 195 -11.78 24.68 -24.37
CA ALA A 195 -11.12 25.99 -24.33
C ALA A 195 -10.18 26.17 -25.54
N GLU A 196 -9.47 25.13 -25.94
CA GLU A 196 -8.62 25.18 -27.14
C GLU A 196 -9.47 25.31 -28.41
N ARG A 197 -10.56 24.55 -28.54
CA ARG A 197 -11.50 24.64 -29.67
C ARG A 197 -12.07 26.06 -29.84
N THR A 198 -12.28 26.76 -28.72
CA THR A 198 -12.80 28.14 -28.70
C THR A 198 -11.70 29.20 -28.72
N ASN A 199 -10.42 28.80 -28.76
CA ASN A 199 -9.23 29.66 -28.70
C ASN A 199 -9.20 30.58 -27.46
N ASP A 200 -9.80 30.13 -26.34
CA ASP A 200 -9.83 30.85 -25.06
C ASP A 200 -8.59 30.48 -24.21
N LYS A 201 -7.47 31.13 -24.52
CA LYS A 201 -6.18 30.87 -23.86
C LYS A 201 -6.18 31.21 -22.36
N GLY A 202 -6.98 32.19 -21.95
CA GLY A 202 -7.09 32.60 -20.55
C GLY A 202 -7.78 31.52 -19.72
N ARG A 203 -8.90 30.99 -20.23
CA ARG A 203 -9.58 29.85 -19.62
C ARG A 203 -8.73 28.59 -19.64
N HIS A 204 -8.04 28.30 -20.75
CA HIS A 204 -7.12 27.17 -20.86
C HIS A 204 -6.05 27.22 -19.75
N ALA A 205 -5.35 28.35 -19.58
CA ALA A 205 -4.32 28.49 -18.54
C ALA A 205 -4.87 28.22 -17.13
N MET A 206 -6.05 28.77 -16.79
CA MET A 206 -6.69 28.55 -15.50
C MET A 206 -7.06 27.08 -15.26
N LEU A 207 -7.59 26.41 -16.29
CA LEU A 207 -7.94 24.99 -16.22
C LEU A 207 -6.70 24.10 -16.09
N GLY A 208 -5.59 24.45 -16.76
CA GLY A 208 -4.32 23.76 -16.61
C GLY A 208 -3.78 23.78 -15.18
N VAL A 209 -3.89 24.92 -14.49
CA VAL A 209 -3.52 25.02 -13.06
C VAL A 209 -4.41 24.12 -12.20
N GLN A 210 -5.73 24.17 -12.40
CA GLN A 210 -6.68 23.31 -11.66
C GLN A 210 -6.41 21.82 -11.91
N TYR A 211 -6.04 21.47 -13.15
CA TYR A 211 -5.66 20.10 -13.51
C TYR A 211 -4.44 19.64 -12.72
N TYR A 212 -3.40 20.46 -12.60
CA TYR A 212 -2.22 20.12 -11.80
C TYR A 212 -2.52 20.04 -10.30
N ASP A 213 -3.38 20.89 -9.77
CA ASP A 213 -3.80 20.83 -8.37
C ASP A 213 -4.57 19.54 -8.05
N GLU A 214 -5.49 19.13 -8.93
CA GLU A 214 -6.20 17.85 -8.78
C GLU A 214 -5.26 16.65 -8.97
N LEU A 215 -4.32 16.72 -9.91
CA LEU A 215 -3.30 15.68 -10.10
C LEU A 215 -2.41 15.55 -8.86
N LYS A 216 -2.04 16.67 -8.23
CA LYS A 216 -1.31 16.69 -6.96
C LYS A 216 -2.13 16.07 -5.83
N GLY A 217 -3.44 16.38 -5.76
CA GLY A 217 -4.36 15.75 -4.82
C GLY A 217 -4.44 14.23 -4.99
N LEU A 218 -4.49 13.76 -6.24
CA LEU A 218 -4.44 12.33 -6.57
C LEU A 218 -3.11 11.69 -6.14
N LEU A 219 -1.97 12.33 -6.40
CA LEU A 219 -0.65 11.84 -6.01
C LEU A 219 -0.44 11.81 -4.49
N MET A 220 -1.03 12.74 -3.75
CA MET A 220 -1.03 12.75 -2.29
C MET A 220 -1.92 11.64 -1.72
N THR A 221 -3.04 11.35 -2.37
CA THR A 221 -3.96 10.26 -2.00
C THR A 221 -3.38 8.88 -2.34
N CYS A 222 -2.63 8.81 -3.44
CA CYS A 222 -2.02 7.60 -3.98
C CYS A 222 -0.52 7.79 -4.10
N PRO A 223 0.20 7.79 -2.97
CA PRO A 223 1.64 7.93 -2.99
C PRO A 223 2.27 6.77 -3.79
N PRO A 224 3.37 7.02 -4.51
CA PRO A 224 4.13 5.94 -5.13
C PRO A 224 4.58 4.94 -4.07
N PRO A 225 4.68 3.64 -4.41
CA PRO A 225 5.25 2.65 -3.51
C PRO A 225 6.65 3.10 -3.10
N ARG A 226 6.93 3.09 -1.78
CA ARG A 226 8.23 3.45 -1.20
C ARG A 226 9.19 2.27 -1.26
#